data_AF-A0A6P7HTY6-F1
#
_entry.id   AF-A0A6P7HTY6-F1
#
_cell.length_a   1.000
_cell.length_b   1.000
_cell.length_c   1.000
_cell.angle_alpha   90.00
_cell.angle_beta   90.00
_cell.angle_gamma   90.00
#
_symmetry.space_group_name_H-M   'P 1'
#
loop_
_entity.id
_entity.type
_entity.pdbx_description
1 polymer ?
#
loop_
_entity_poly.entity_id
_entity_poly.type
_entity_poly.pdbx_seq_one_letter_code
_entity_poly.pdbx_strand_id
1 'polypeptide(L)'
;MASLVILQKVQHTEGLPEMSCFGGDPYFCPECGNVLPLPGLLDIVRCARCAFSIPVAEFAGQQVRSTVVFNPAEQTSVVLEDEEDSELKGPVIDRRCSRCNKEGMIYHTRQMRSADEGQTVFFTCIHCRYQEKEDS
;
A
#
# COMPACT_ATOMS: atom_id res chain seq x y z
N MET A 1 1.88 41.46 59.40
CA MET A 1 0.84 41.06 58.43
C MET A 1 1.49 40.14 57.40
N ALA A 2 0.97 38.93 57.29
CA ALA A 2 1.62 37.79 56.64
C ALA A 2 1.74 37.97 55.11
N SER A 3 2.88 37.57 54.54
CA SER A 3 2.97 37.15 53.14
C SER A 3 3.19 35.64 53.13
N LEU A 4 2.13 34.92 52.73
CA LEU A 4 2.14 33.48 52.57
C LEU A 4 2.71 33.17 51.19
N VAL A 5 3.95 32.71 51.12
CA VAL A 5 4.53 32.14 49.89
C VAL A 5 3.99 30.72 49.74
N ILE A 6 3.08 30.52 48.79
CA ILE A 6 2.57 29.18 48.46
C ILE A 6 3.63 28.47 47.62
N LEU A 7 4.40 27.59 48.27
CA LEU A 7 5.16 26.54 47.60
C LEU A 7 4.15 25.53 47.03
N GLN A 8 3.83 25.65 45.75
CA GLN A 8 3.15 24.57 45.02
C GLN A 8 4.15 23.42 44.83
N LYS A 9 3.91 22.32 45.55
CA LYS A 9 4.51 21.02 45.27
C LYS A 9 4.16 20.62 43.83
N VAL A 10 5.17 20.53 42.98
CA VAL A 10 5.07 19.82 41.69
C VAL A 10 4.87 18.35 42.03
N GLN A 11 3.64 17.86 41.87
CA GLN A 11 3.35 16.44 41.95
C GLN A 11 3.91 15.79 40.69
N HIS A 12 4.95 14.96 40.86
CA HIS A 12 5.34 13.99 39.84
C HIS A 12 4.18 12.98 39.70
N THR A 13 3.45 13.09 38.59
CA THR A 13 2.55 12.03 38.14
C THR A 13 3.41 10.99 37.44
N GLU A 14 3.74 9.92 38.16
CA GLU A 14 4.26 8.68 37.59
C GLU A 14 3.17 8.12 36.65
N GLY A 15 3.30 8.38 35.34
CA GLY A 15 2.39 7.90 34.32
C GLY A 15 2.56 6.41 34.08
N LEU A 16 1.44 5.68 33.99
CA LEU A 16 1.41 4.29 33.53
C LEU A 16 2.04 4.16 32.13
N PRO A 17 2.70 3.03 31.79
CA PRO A 17 3.19 2.82 30.44
C PRO A 17 2.00 2.76 29.47
N GLU A 18 1.99 3.68 28.51
CA GLU A 18 1.01 3.68 27.42
C GLU A 18 1.09 2.32 26.71
N MET A 19 -0.04 1.61 26.65
CA MET A 19 -0.15 0.38 25.85
C MET A 19 0.01 0.75 24.38
N SER A 20 1.12 0.29 23.78
CA SER A 20 1.40 0.48 22.36
C SER A 20 0.23 0.01 21.49
N CYS A 21 -0.28 0.88 20.64
CA CYS A 21 -1.40 0.57 19.72
C CYS A 21 -0.96 -0.31 18.53
N PHE A 22 0.35 -0.43 18.30
CA PHE A 22 0.94 -1.29 17.30
C PHE A 22 1.94 -2.25 17.96
N GLY A 23 1.72 -3.57 17.83
CA GLY A 23 2.65 -4.59 18.29
C GLY A 23 2.91 -5.60 17.18
N GLY A 24 4.17 -5.92 16.90
CA GLY A 24 4.49 -7.06 16.03
C GLY A 24 5.86 -7.03 15.35
N ASP A 25 6.43 -5.86 15.07
CA ASP A 25 7.67 -5.76 14.28
C ASP A 25 8.55 -4.59 14.75
N PRO A 26 9.83 -4.83 15.14
CA PRO A 26 10.74 -3.79 15.61
C PRO A 26 11.13 -2.77 14.52
N TYR A 27 10.80 -3.01 13.25
CA TYR A 27 10.94 -2.03 12.18
C TYR A 27 9.81 -0.99 12.15
N PHE A 28 8.78 -1.10 13.00
CA PHE A 28 7.69 -0.14 13.08
C PHE A 28 7.63 0.53 14.46
N CYS A 29 7.34 1.83 14.47
CA CYS A 29 7.17 2.58 15.70
C CYS A 29 5.88 2.15 16.42
N PRO A 30 5.95 1.68 17.67
CA PRO A 30 4.78 1.20 18.43
C PRO A 30 3.77 2.31 18.77
N GLU A 31 4.22 3.58 18.74
CA GLU A 31 3.41 4.75 19.09
C GLU A 31 2.62 5.33 17.90
N CYS A 32 3.20 5.33 16.70
CA CYS A 32 2.60 6.03 15.55
C CYS A 32 2.57 5.23 14.24
N GLY A 33 3.05 3.99 14.24
CA GLY A 33 3.06 3.09 13.09
C GLY A 33 4.02 3.49 11.95
N ASN A 34 4.87 4.50 12.13
CA ASN A 34 5.87 4.88 11.13
C ASN A 34 6.97 3.81 11.04
N VAL A 35 7.50 3.56 9.83
CA VAL A 35 8.69 2.71 9.66
C VAL A 35 9.88 3.38 10.33
N LEU A 36 10.58 2.64 11.20
CA LEU A 36 11.79 3.09 11.87
C LEU A 36 12.98 3.02 10.90
N PRO A 37 13.89 3.99 10.92
CA PRO A 37 15.09 3.94 10.08
C PRO A 37 15.98 2.77 10.52
N LEU A 38 16.76 2.24 9.57
CA LEU A 38 17.73 1.19 9.88
C LEU A 38 18.77 1.68 10.91
N PRO A 39 19.21 0.81 11.84
CA PRO A 39 20.33 1.09 12.71
C PRO A 39 21.55 1.63 11.96
N GLY A 40 22.05 2.79 12.39
CA GLY A 40 23.23 3.43 11.83
C GLY A 40 24.45 3.32 12.76
N LEU A 41 25.25 4.37 12.84
CA LEU A 41 26.41 4.45 13.74
C LEU A 41 26.05 4.73 15.22
N LEU A 42 24.81 5.15 15.48
CA LEU A 42 24.33 5.49 16.81
C LEU A 42 23.66 4.27 17.44
N ASP A 43 23.78 4.12 18.76
CA ASP A 43 23.17 3.01 19.52
C ASP A 43 21.65 3.14 19.71
N ILE A 44 21.03 4.19 19.15
CA ILE A 44 19.60 4.48 19.27
C ILE A 44 19.02 4.79 17.89
N VAL A 45 17.89 4.17 17.59
CA VAL A 45 17.02 4.49 16.47
C VAL A 45 15.89 5.38 16.95
N ARG A 46 15.70 6.53 16.31
CA ARG A 46 14.63 7.48 16.61
C ARG A 46 13.57 7.44 15.53
N CYS A 47 12.30 7.49 15.92
CA CYS A 47 11.20 7.65 14.99
C CYS A 47 11.29 9.01 14.29
N ALA A 48 11.10 9.03 12.97
CA ALA A 48 11.11 10.28 12.19
C ALA A 48 9.83 11.12 12.40
N ARG A 49 8.77 10.53 12.98
CA ARG A 49 7.43 11.13 13.09
C ARG A 49 7.05 11.54 14.51
N CYS A 50 7.51 10.82 15.53
CA CYS A 50 7.21 11.09 16.94
C CYS A 50 8.48 11.01 17.81
N ALA A 51 8.36 11.22 19.12
CA ALA A 51 9.49 11.23 20.06
C ALA A 51 10.01 9.82 20.46
N PHE A 52 9.41 8.74 19.94
CA PHE A 52 9.79 7.38 20.28
C PHE A 52 11.23 7.06 19.87
N SER A 53 11.95 6.35 20.73
CA SER A 53 13.31 5.88 20.49
C SER A 53 13.51 4.48 21.03
N ILE A 54 14.26 3.66 20.29
CA ILE A 54 14.53 2.26 20.63
C ILE A 54 16.03 1.97 20.48
N PRO A 55 16.65 1.19 21.40
CA PRO A 55 18.05 0.80 21.27
C PRO A 55 18.31 -0.06 20.03
N VAL A 56 19.48 0.09 19.42
CA VAL A 56 19.89 -0.75 18.27
C VAL A 56 19.95 -2.24 18.64
N ALA A 57 20.18 -2.57 19.91
CA ALA A 57 20.16 -3.94 20.41
C ALA A 57 18.83 -4.68 20.17
N GLU A 58 17.70 -3.96 20.06
CA GLU A 58 16.38 -4.55 19.77
C GLU A 58 16.26 -5.05 18.32
N PHE A 59 17.16 -4.60 17.42
CA PHE A 59 17.26 -5.11 16.05
C PHE A 59 18.22 -6.31 15.94
N ALA A 60 18.82 -6.74 17.05
CA ALA A 60 19.81 -7.83 17.03
C ALA A 60 19.17 -9.15 16.58
N GLY A 61 19.91 -9.92 15.77
CA GLY A 61 19.47 -11.22 15.29
C GLY A 61 18.45 -11.19 14.14
N GLN A 62 18.03 -10.01 13.68
CA GLN A 62 17.22 -9.91 12.47
C GLN A 62 18.10 -10.05 11.22
N GLN A 63 17.80 -11.06 10.41
CA GLN A 63 18.40 -11.26 9.10
C GLN A 63 17.31 -11.18 8.04
N VAL A 64 17.43 -10.22 7.13
CA VAL A 64 16.57 -10.14 5.94
C VAL A 64 17.27 -10.89 4.81
N ARG A 65 16.68 -11.99 4.34
CA ARG A 65 17.15 -12.73 3.17
C ARG A 65 16.23 -12.45 2.00
N SER A 66 16.76 -11.81 0.96
CA SER A 66 16.06 -11.60 -0.31
C SER A 66 16.71 -12.43 -1.39
N THR A 67 15.92 -13.20 -2.14
CA THR A 67 16.39 -13.97 -3.29
C THR A 67 15.70 -13.41 -4.54
N VAL A 68 16.48 -13.06 -5.56
CA VAL A 68 15.95 -12.67 -6.87
C VAL A 68 16.07 -13.88 -7.79
N VAL A 69 14.94 -14.37 -8.28
CA VAL A 69 14.89 -15.43 -9.30
C VAL A 69 14.61 -14.77 -10.63
N PHE A 70 15.52 -14.90 -11.58
CA PHE A 70 15.32 -14.41 -12.94
C PHE A 70 14.55 -15.45 -13.74
N ASN A 71 13.60 -15.00 -14.56
CA ASN A 71 12.98 -15.88 -15.54
C ASN A 71 14.03 -16.29 -16.59
N PRO A 72 14.15 -17.59 -16.93
CA PRO A 72 15.05 -18.02 -17.98
C PRO A 72 14.59 -17.49 -19.34
N ALA A 73 15.53 -16.99 -20.14
CA ALA A 73 15.25 -16.31 -21.42
C ALA A 73 14.52 -17.19 -22.44
N GLU A 74 14.59 -18.52 -22.29
CA GLU A 74 13.96 -19.50 -23.18
C GLU A 74 12.44 -19.63 -22.96
N GLN A 75 11.88 -19.15 -21.84
CA GLN A 75 10.45 -19.24 -21.55
C GLN A 75 9.62 -18.09 -22.16
N THR A 76 10.26 -17.07 -22.72
CA THR A 76 9.58 -15.87 -23.24
C THR A 76 8.80 -16.12 -24.53
N SER A 77 9.10 -17.19 -25.28
CA SER A 77 8.44 -17.46 -26.57
C SER A 77 7.08 -18.15 -26.45
N VAL A 78 6.76 -18.78 -25.31
CA VAL A 78 5.56 -19.62 -25.18
C VAL A 78 4.34 -18.84 -24.66
N VAL A 79 4.56 -17.69 -24.00
CA VAL A 79 3.50 -16.94 -23.32
C VAL A 79 2.85 -15.86 -24.21
N LEU A 80 3.50 -15.48 -25.31
CA LEU A 80 3.02 -14.38 -26.17
C LEU A 80 1.80 -14.75 -27.04
N GLU A 81 1.49 -16.04 -27.20
CA GLU A 81 0.38 -16.48 -28.06
C GLU A 81 -0.99 -16.47 -27.35
N ASP A 82 -1.02 -16.46 -26.00
CA ASP A 82 -2.27 -16.51 -25.21
C ASP A 82 -2.80 -15.13 -24.78
N GLU A 83 -1.99 -14.06 -24.86
CA GLU A 83 -2.39 -12.73 -24.34
C GLU A 83 -3.33 -11.98 -25.30
N GLU A 84 -3.18 -12.09 -26.61
CA GLU A 84 -4.03 -11.39 -27.59
C GLU A 84 -5.50 -11.86 -27.59
N ASP A 85 -5.75 -13.10 -27.18
CA ASP A 85 -7.10 -13.67 -27.06
C ASP A 85 -7.70 -13.46 -25.66
N SER A 86 -6.87 -13.12 -24.67
CA SER A 86 -7.33 -12.87 -23.30
C SER A 86 -8.23 -11.62 -23.19
N GLU A 87 -8.00 -10.62 -24.03
CA GLU A 87 -8.73 -9.34 -24.01
C GLU A 87 -10.18 -9.42 -24.53
N LEU A 88 -10.55 -10.52 -25.21
CA LEU A 88 -11.95 -10.78 -25.62
C LEU A 88 -12.69 -11.76 -24.70
N LYS A 89 -12.17 -12.02 -23.51
CA LYS A 89 -12.88 -12.88 -22.55
C LYS A 89 -13.86 -12.04 -21.76
N GLY A 90 -15.15 -12.13 -22.11
CA GLY A 90 -16.20 -11.48 -21.33
C GLY A 90 -17.57 -11.46 -22.02
N PRO A 91 -18.61 -11.02 -21.30
CA PRO A 91 -19.95 -10.86 -21.84
C PRO A 91 -19.99 -9.79 -22.95
N VAL A 92 -20.58 -10.15 -24.09
CA VAL A 92 -20.82 -9.24 -25.21
C VAL A 92 -22.14 -8.50 -24.99
N ILE A 93 -22.14 -7.20 -25.26
CA ILE A 93 -23.29 -6.31 -25.17
C ILE A 93 -23.56 -5.58 -26.50
N ASP A 94 -24.80 -5.15 -26.68
CA ASP A 94 -25.29 -4.42 -27.85
C ASP A 94 -24.94 -2.92 -27.76
N ARG A 95 -23.64 -2.62 -27.71
CA ARG A 95 -23.07 -1.27 -27.78
C ARG A 95 -22.37 -1.07 -29.12
N ARG A 96 -22.52 0.12 -29.70
CA ARG A 96 -21.88 0.49 -30.97
C ARG A 96 -20.51 1.12 -30.71
N CYS A 97 -19.47 0.60 -31.36
CA CYS A 97 -18.12 1.12 -31.22
C CYS A 97 -17.97 2.50 -31.88
N SER A 98 -17.47 3.49 -31.13
CA SER A 98 -17.24 4.85 -31.63
C SER A 98 -16.22 4.94 -32.78
N ARG A 99 -15.34 3.94 -32.93
CA ARG A 99 -14.29 3.92 -33.96
C ARG A 99 -14.69 3.24 -35.27
N CYS A 100 -15.29 2.05 -35.21
CA CYS A 100 -15.60 1.25 -36.41
C CYS A 100 -17.10 1.15 -36.72
N ASN A 101 -17.96 1.71 -35.85
CA ASN A 101 -19.40 1.81 -36.01
C ASN A 101 -20.15 0.46 -36.13
N LYS A 102 -19.50 -0.64 -35.74
CA LYS A 102 -20.10 -1.97 -35.62
C LYS A 102 -20.62 -2.22 -34.19
N GLU A 103 -21.66 -3.04 -34.10
CA GLU A 103 -22.25 -3.48 -32.84
C GLU A 103 -21.49 -4.67 -32.26
N GLY A 104 -21.54 -4.79 -30.93
CA GLY A 104 -20.83 -5.81 -30.17
C GLY A 104 -19.60 -5.24 -29.50
N MET A 105 -19.68 -5.05 -28.19
CA MET A 105 -18.54 -4.75 -27.33
C MET A 105 -18.56 -5.68 -26.13
N ILE A 106 -17.39 -6.07 -25.64
CA ILE A 106 -17.25 -6.82 -24.40
C ILE A 106 -17.04 -5.81 -23.28
N TYR A 107 -17.76 -5.97 -22.17
CA TYR A 107 -17.50 -5.16 -20.99
C TYR A 107 -16.75 -5.96 -19.92
N HIS A 108 -15.85 -5.28 -19.24
CA HIS A 108 -15.27 -5.74 -17.98
C HIS A 108 -15.16 -4.55 -17.03
N THR A 109 -15.17 -4.83 -15.74
CA THR A 109 -15.18 -3.78 -14.72
C THR A 109 -13.97 -3.92 -13.81
N ARG A 110 -13.34 -2.80 -13.46
CA ARG A 110 -12.14 -2.76 -12.63
C ARG A 110 -12.19 -1.57 -11.68
N GLN A 111 -11.88 -1.81 -10.41
CA GLN A 111 -11.70 -0.74 -9.45
C GLN A 111 -10.35 -0.06 -9.74
N MET A 112 -10.39 1.23 -10.06
CA MET A 112 -9.17 2.01 -10.37
C MET A 112 -8.77 2.96 -9.24
N ARG A 113 -9.69 3.26 -8.31
CA ARG A 113 -9.52 4.24 -7.23
C ARG A 113 -9.96 3.65 -5.89
N SER A 114 -10.06 4.45 -4.83
CA SER A 114 -10.47 4.00 -3.51
C SER A 114 -11.90 3.42 -3.52
N ALA A 115 -12.26 2.72 -2.44
CA ALA A 115 -13.54 2.01 -2.34
C ALA A 115 -14.76 2.94 -2.19
N ASP A 116 -14.52 4.24 -1.99
CA ASP A 116 -15.54 5.29 -1.94
C ASP A 116 -16.00 5.75 -3.33
N GLU A 117 -15.26 5.39 -4.38
CA GLU A 117 -15.58 5.71 -5.76
C GLU A 117 -16.23 4.54 -6.50
N GLY A 118 -17.02 4.85 -7.53
CA GLY A 118 -17.65 3.87 -8.41
C GLY A 118 -16.63 3.01 -9.17
N GLN A 119 -17.08 1.87 -9.67
CA GLN A 119 -16.25 1.01 -10.49
C GLN A 119 -16.04 1.63 -11.88
N THR A 120 -14.84 1.51 -12.45
CA THR A 120 -14.61 1.85 -13.86
C THR A 120 -15.06 0.69 -14.74
N VAL A 121 -15.82 1.00 -15.79
CA VAL A 121 -16.23 0.05 -16.83
C VAL A 121 -15.37 0.26 -18.08
N PHE A 122 -14.85 -0.84 -18.63
CA PHE A 122 -14.07 -0.86 -19.86
C PHE A 122 -14.85 -1.63 -20.92
N PHE A 123 -14.99 -1.06 -22.11
CA PHE A 123 -15.67 -1.69 -23.24
C PHE A 123 -14.67 -1.94 -24.37
N THR A 124 -14.46 -3.20 -24.75
CA THR A 124 -13.57 -3.58 -25.86
C THR A 124 -14.39 -3.99 -27.07
N CYS A 125 -14.19 -3.33 -28.22
CA CYS A 125 -14.86 -3.69 -29.46
C CYS A 125 -14.38 -5.05 -30.00
N ILE A 126 -15.31 -5.98 -30.26
CA ILE A 126 -14.97 -7.31 -30.80
C ILE A 126 -14.38 -7.26 -32.21
N HIS A 127 -14.68 -6.20 -32.98
CA HIS A 127 -14.30 -6.10 -34.38
C HIS A 127 -12.98 -5.38 -34.64
N CYS A 128 -12.67 -4.35 -33.83
CA CYS A 128 -11.50 -3.49 -34.05
C CYS A 128 -10.61 -3.34 -32.82
N ARG A 129 -10.93 -4.03 -31.73
CA ARG A 129 -10.22 -4.02 -30.44
C ARG A 129 -10.06 -2.63 -29.80
N TYR A 130 -10.80 -1.63 -30.28
CA TYR A 130 -10.83 -0.31 -29.66
C TYR A 130 -11.49 -0.41 -28.28
N GLN A 131 -10.84 0.17 -27.27
CA GLN A 131 -11.30 0.17 -25.90
C GLN A 131 -11.82 1.56 -25.49
N GLU A 132 -12.99 1.60 -24.88
CA GLU A 132 -13.60 2.79 -24.28
C GLU A 132 -13.59 2.63 -22.75
N LYS A 133 -13.31 3.73 -22.04
CA LYS A 133 -13.33 3.78 -20.57
C LYS A 133 -14.48 4.67 -20.10
N GLU A 134 -15.29 4.18 -19.18
CA GLU A 134 -16.38 4.91 -18.54
C GLU A 134 -16.23 4.82 -17.02
N ASP A 135 -16.16 5.97 -16.35
CA ASP A 135 -16.09 6.06 -14.89
C ASP A 135 -17.52 6.23 -14.35
N SER A 136 -17.94 5.35 -13.43
CA SER A 136 -19.26 5.38 -12.76
C SER A 136 -19.28 6.27 -11.53
#